data_AF-A0A0D6PJU5-F1
#
_entry.id   AF-A0A0D6PJU5-F1
#
_cell.length_a   1.000
_cell.length_b   1.000
_cell.length_c   1.000
_cell.angle_alpha   90.00
_cell.angle_beta   90.00
_cell.angle_gamma   90.00
#
_symmetry.space_group_name_H-M   'P 1'
#
loop_
_entity.id
_entity.type
_entity.pdbx_description
1 polymer ?
#
loop_
_entity_poly.entity_id
_entity_poly.type
_entity_poly.pdbx_seq_one_letter_code
_entity_poly.pdbx_strand_id
1 'polypeptide(L)'
;MNTLFNDAPGPQEAAPSAFIIDGTQANFMEEVIEASREMPVLVDFWATWCGPCKTLTPALERVINAQKGRVRLVKIDVDQNRELVAQLSRMGLPMQSVPTVVAFWQGQIADTFSGALPESEIKRFVEALLKIAGSSAPGEALITEAKALLDQGQPEQAAQYFAAALQEAKDKPEAWGGLVRAFLAIGEEHQAEQVLAQVPESIAEHAEVTGARAALTLAQEGRKAQAAMAGLESRLAANPDDHEARYDLATALNATGARAEAAAALLEIVKRDRAWNEDGARMQLLKFFEAWGMDDPATMTARRKLSTLLFS
;
A
#
# COMPACT_ATOMS: atom_id res chain seq x y z
N MET A 1 16.69 -45.51 46.91
CA MET A 1 16.51 -45.45 45.45
C MET A 1 15.56 -44.32 45.16
N ASN A 2 16.07 -43.28 44.50
CA ASN A 2 15.45 -41.97 44.36
C ASN A 2 14.16 -41.98 43.54
N THR A 3 13.25 -41.14 44.00
CA THR A 3 12.09 -40.55 43.34
C THR A 3 12.46 -39.83 42.04
N LEU A 4 11.72 -40.10 40.96
CA LEU A 4 11.69 -39.27 39.76
C LEU A 4 10.24 -38.79 39.56
N PHE A 5 9.94 -37.63 40.13
CA PHE A 5 8.79 -36.82 39.74
C PHE A 5 9.17 -36.02 38.50
N ASN A 6 8.25 -36.01 37.56
CA ASN A 6 8.30 -35.35 36.26
C ASN A 6 8.01 -33.85 36.46
N ASP A 7 9.06 -33.03 36.55
CA ASP A 7 8.94 -31.56 36.52
C ASP A 7 8.81 -31.09 35.07
N ALA A 8 7.57 -30.89 34.62
CA ALA A 8 7.31 -30.11 33.42
C ALA A 8 7.58 -28.62 33.73
N PRO A 9 8.29 -27.88 32.86
CA PRO A 9 8.51 -26.45 33.08
C PRO A 9 7.16 -25.72 32.99
N GLY A 10 6.81 -24.99 34.05
CA GLY A 10 5.65 -24.10 34.07
C GLY A 10 5.75 -22.99 33.02
N PRO A 11 4.62 -22.34 32.66
CA PRO A 11 4.61 -21.27 31.68
C PRO A 11 5.59 -20.16 32.07
N GLN A 12 6.53 -19.92 31.17
CA GLN A 12 7.63 -18.98 31.33
C GLN A 12 7.07 -17.55 31.33
N GLU A 13 7.15 -16.90 32.49
CA GLU A 13 6.77 -15.50 32.71
C GLU A 13 7.61 -14.62 31.75
N ALA A 14 6.94 -13.91 30.85
CA ALA A 14 7.60 -13.03 29.88
C ALA A 14 8.33 -11.90 30.62
N ALA A 15 9.56 -11.60 30.21
CA ALA A 15 10.34 -10.50 30.79
C ALA A 15 9.53 -9.19 30.81
N PRO A 16 9.60 -8.39 31.90
CA PRO A 16 8.82 -7.16 32.00
C PRO A 16 9.22 -6.21 30.87
N SER A 17 8.24 -5.80 30.06
CA SER A 17 8.50 -4.84 28.99
C SER A 17 8.67 -3.44 29.57
N ALA A 18 9.53 -2.63 28.95
CA ALA A 18 9.76 -1.24 29.37
C ALA A 18 8.50 -0.34 29.30
N PHE A 19 7.39 -0.85 28.77
CA PHE A 19 6.14 -0.12 28.56
C PHE A 19 5.01 -0.58 29.48
N ILE A 20 5.26 -1.53 30.38
CA ILE A 20 4.33 -1.95 31.42
C ILE A 20 4.97 -1.65 32.77
N ILE A 21 4.34 -0.79 33.56
CA ILE A 21 4.87 -0.36 34.86
C ILE A 21 3.79 -0.43 35.93
N ASP A 22 4.22 -0.57 37.18
CA ASP A 22 3.35 -0.37 38.33
C ASP A 22 3.32 1.12 38.70
N GLY A 23 2.11 1.67 38.73
CA GLY A 23 1.84 3.06 39.08
C GLY A 23 1.48 3.22 40.56
N THR A 24 1.74 4.41 41.06
CA THR A 24 1.39 4.85 42.41
C THR A 24 0.84 6.27 42.35
N GLN A 25 0.22 6.71 43.45
CA GLN A 25 -0.19 8.10 43.60
C GLN A 25 0.95 9.10 43.39
N ALA A 26 2.18 8.75 43.78
CA ALA A 26 3.33 9.65 43.69
C ALA A 26 3.80 9.87 42.24
N ASN A 27 3.76 8.83 41.39
CA ASN A 27 4.24 8.90 40.01
C ASN A 27 3.11 9.06 38.97
N PHE A 28 1.84 9.05 39.39
CA PHE A 28 0.69 9.16 38.47
C PHE A 28 0.78 10.38 37.53
N MET A 29 1.20 11.53 38.04
CA MET A 29 1.29 12.74 37.23
C MET A 29 2.33 12.58 36.10
N GLU A 30 3.50 12.03 36.41
CA GLU A 30 4.58 11.83 35.45
C GLU A 30 4.26 10.69 34.49
N GLU A 31 3.92 9.53 35.02
CA GLU A 31 3.80 8.27 34.29
C GLU A 31 2.50 8.12 33.49
N VAL A 32 1.46 8.86 33.87
CA VAL A 32 0.17 8.84 33.19
C VAL A 32 -0.09 10.17 32.48
N ILE A 33 -0.15 11.27 33.22
CA ILE A 33 -0.63 12.54 32.66
C ILE A 33 0.40 13.14 31.71
N GLU A 34 1.64 13.35 32.15
CA GLU A 34 2.69 13.92 31.30
C GLU A 34 3.12 12.95 30.19
N ALA A 35 3.35 11.68 30.52
CA ALA A 35 3.64 10.65 29.51
C ALA A 35 2.57 10.56 28.40
N SER A 36 1.29 10.76 28.74
CA SER A 36 0.20 10.74 27.74
C SER A 36 0.25 11.85 26.70
N ARG A 37 1.09 12.88 26.89
CA ARG A 37 1.31 13.93 25.87
C ARG A 37 2.18 13.45 24.71
N GLU A 38 3.01 12.44 24.96
CA GLU A 38 3.95 11.89 23.98
C GLU A 38 3.45 10.55 23.43
N MET A 39 2.90 9.69 24.29
CA MET A 39 2.45 8.34 23.93
C MET A 39 1.16 7.99 24.68
N PRO A 40 0.16 7.35 24.05
CA PRO A 40 -1.05 6.93 24.74
C PRO A 40 -0.77 6.03 25.95
N VAL A 41 -1.47 6.26 27.05
CA VAL A 41 -1.31 5.52 28.31
C VAL A 41 -2.63 4.85 28.67
N LEU A 42 -2.64 3.53 28.83
CA LEU A 42 -3.73 2.82 29.51
C LEU A 42 -3.38 2.68 30.98
N VAL A 43 -4.36 2.91 31.85
CA VAL A 43 -4.24 2.67 33.29
C VAL A 43 -5.19 1.54 33.67
N ASP A 44 -4.66 0.44 34.17
CA ASP A 44 -5.42 -0.70 34.73
C ASP A 44 -5.56 -0.53 36.25
N PHE A 45 -6.77 -0.15 36.69
CA PHE A 45 -7.09 -0.09 38.11
C PHE A 45 -7.58 -1.46 38.60
N TRP A 46 -6.77 -2.12 39.41
CA TRP A 46 -6.97 -3.50 39.83
C TRP A 46 -6.87 -3.66 41.35
N ALA A 47 -7.21 -4.85 41.86
CA ALA A 47 -7.03 -5.22 43.27
C ALA A 47 -6.73 -6.72 43.42
N THR A 48 -6.08 -7.12 44.52
CA THR A 48 -5.70 -8.53 44.77
C THR A 48 -6.90 -9.46 44.98
N TRP A 49 -7.99 -8.94 45.54
CA TRP A 49 -9.26 -9.65 45.76
C TRP A 49 -10.16 -9.70 44.52
N CYS A 50 -9.81 -8.98 43.46
CA CYS A 50 -10.59 -8.91 42.24
C CYS A 50 -10.37 -10.15 41.36
N GLY A 51 -11.32 -11.08 41.38
CA GLY A 51 -11.30 -12.27 40.52
C GLY A 51 -11.14 -11.97 39.02
N PRO A 52 -11.97 -11.07 38.43
CA PRO A 52 -11.87 -10.73 37.01
C PRO A 52 -10.52 -10.10 36.61
N CYS A 53 -9.89 -9.33 37.51
CA CYS A 53 -8.59 -8.69 37.27
C CYS A 53 -7.49 -9.73 36.97
N LYS A 54 -7.54 -10.90 37.61
CA LYS A 54 -6.59 -12.00 37.36
C LYS A 54 -6.59 -12.51 35.93
N THR A 55 -7.65 -12.26 35.17
CA THR A 55 -7.74 -12.59 33.73
C THR A 55 -7.46 -11.38 32.86
N LEU A 56 -8.00 -10.22 33.23
CA LEU A 56 -7.87 -9.00 32.44
C LEU A 56 -6.42 -8.48 32.39
N THR A 57 -5.74 -8.37 33.53
CA THR A 57 -4.39 -7.77 33.60
C THR A 57 -3.40 -8.53 32.69
N PRO A 58 -3.30 -9.88 32.73
CA PRO A 58 -2.43 -10.60 31.79
C PRO A 58 -2.86 -10.47 30.32
N ALA A 59 -4.15 -10.25 30.03
CA ALA A 59 -4.60 -10.00 28.66
C ALA A 59 -4.18 -8.62 28.16
N LEU A 60 -4.28 -7.58 29.01
CA LEU A 60 -3.78 -6.24 28.72
C LEU A 60 -2.27 -6.25 28.46
N GLU A 61 -1.49 -6.88 29.34
CA GLU A 61 -0.03 -6.96 29.17
C GLU A 61 0.37 -7.59 27.83
N ARG A 62 -0.31 -8.66 27.41
CA ARG A 62 -0.05 -9.29 26.10
C ARG A 62 -0.39 -8.39 24.92
N VAL A 63 -1.53 -7.69 24.97
CA VAL A 63 -1.93 -6.75 23.91
C VAL A 63 -0.98 -5.57 23.82
N ILE A 64 -0.55 -5.02 24.96
CA ILE A 64 0.34 -3.87 25.04
C ILE A 64 1.75 -4.24 24.55
N ASN A 65 2.26 -5.40 24.94
CA ASN A 65 3.54 -5.91 24.43
C ASN A 65 3.53 -6.07 22.91
N ALA A 66 2.42 -6.49 22.32
CA ALA A 66 2.27 -6.59 20.86
C ALA A 66 2.32 -5.23 20.15
N GLN A 67 2.07 -4.10 20.84
CA GLN A 67 2.15 -2.76 20.26
C GLN A 67 3.58 -2.21 20.15
N LYS A 68 4.59 -2.96 20.60
CA LYS A 68 6.02 -2.60 20.46
C LYS A 68 6.34 -1.16 20.92
N GLY A 69 5.75 -0.72 22.03
CA GLY A 69 6.02 0.60 22.61
C GLY A 69 5.24 1.77 22.02
N ARG A 70 4.16 1.52 21.27
CA ARG A 70 3.23 2.58 20.82
C ARG A 70 2.22 3.00 21.89
N VAL A 71 2.10 2.21 22.96
CA VAL A 71 1.18 2.43 24.08
C VAL A 71 1.85 1.95 25.35
N ARG A 72 1.66 2.69 26.45
CA ARG A 72 2.09 2.29 27.80
C ARG A 72 0.93 1.74 28.61
N LEU A 73 1.20 0.77 29.47
CA LEU A 73 0.28 0.29 30.50
C LEU A 73 0.82 0.65 31.88
N VAL A 74 -0.01 1.31 32.68
CA VAL A 74 0.26 1.60 34.09
C VAL A 74 -0.74 0.84 34.95
N LYS A 75 -0.26 -0.07 35.79
CA LYS A 75 -1.11 -0.86 36.68
C LYS A 75 -1.19 -0.20 38.04
N ILE A 76 -2.38 0.11 38.53
CA ILE A 76 -2.58 0.78 39.81
C ILE A 76 -3.43 -0.10 40.72
N ASP A 77 -2.83 -0.56 41.82
CA ASP A 77 -3.55 -1.22 42.89
C ASP A 77 -4.39 -0.18 43.65
N VAL A 78 -5.71 -0.32 43.61
CA VAL A 78 -6.65 0.63 44.23
C VAL A 78 -6.60 0.61 45.76
N ASP A 79 -6.18 -0.51 46.37
CA ASP A 79 -6.06 -0.61 47.84
C ASP A 79 -4.87 0.18 48.36
N GLN A 80 -3.78 0.22 47.58
CA GLN A 80 -2.57 0.96 47.92
C GLN A 80 -2.66 2.45 47.56
N ASN A 81 -3.59 2.83 46.67
CA ASN A 81 -3.69 4.18 46.10
C ASN A 81 -5.08 4.82 46.32
N ARG A 82 -5.65 4.64 47.52
CA ARG A 82 -7.04 5.05 47.83
C ARG A 82 -7.33 6.54 47.63
N GLU A 83 -6.37 7.42 47.98
CA GLU A 83 -6.54 8.86 47.82
C GLU A 83 -6.55 9.27 46.34
N LEU A 84 -5.65 8.70 45.52
CA LEU A 84 -5.69 8.85 44.07
C LEU A 84 -7.06 8.41 43.50
N VAL A 85 -7.55 7.22 43.88
CA VAL A 85 -8.86 6.71 43.43
C VAL A 85 -10.00 7.66 43.81
N ALA A 86 -9.99 8.19 45.04
CA ALA A 86 -10.99 9.14 45.51
C ALA A 86 -10.92 10.49 44.75
N GLN A 87 -9.72 10.96 44.40
CA GLN A 87 -9.54 12.14 43.56
C GLN A 87 -10.09 11.92 42.16
N LEU A 88 -9.73 10.82 41.50
CA LEU A 88 -10.19 10.48 40.16
C LEU A 88 -11.72 10.31 40.10
N SER A 89 -12.31 9.71 41.14
CA SER A 89 -13.77 9.59 41.29
C SER A 89 -14.47 10.95 41.33
N ARG A 90 -13.91 11.93 42.06
CA ARG A 90 -14.44 13.31 42.13
C ARG A 90 -14.31 14.05 40.79
N MET A 91 -13.34 13.66 39.96
CA MET A 91 -13.18 14.16 38.60
C MET A 91 -14.12 13.48 37.59
N GLY A 92 -15.00 12.58 38.06
CA GLY A 92 -16.04 11.95 37.23
C GLY A 92 -15.65 10.60 36.63
N LEU A 93 -14.49 10.02 37.00
CA LEU A 93 -14.13 8.67 36.54
C LEU A 93 -14.98 7.60 37.26
N PRO A 94 -15.45 6.56 36.53
CA PRO A 94 -16.31 5.51 37.07
C PRO A 94 -15.54 4.49 37.93
N MET A 95 -14.88 4.94 38.98
CA MET A 95 -14.07 4.14 39.90
C MET A 95 -14.90 3.34 40.93
N GLN A 96 -16.16 3.01 40.59
CA GLN A 96 -17.09 2.33 41.50
C GLN A 96 -16.78 0.85 41.68
N SER A 97 -16.07 0.26 40.71
CA SER A 97 -15.69 -1.16 40.73
C SER A 97 -14.38 -1.39 39.98
N VAL A 98 -13.67 -2.45 40.37
CA VAL A 98 -12.51 -2.97 39.64
C VAL A 98 -12.86 -4.30 38.97
N PRO A 99 -12.27 -4.61 37.79
CA PRO A 99 -11.30 -3.77 37.08
C PRO A 99 -11.97 -2.60 36.36
N THR A 100 -11.27 -1.47 36.32
CA THR A 100 -11.60 -0.34 35.44
C THR A 100 -10.34 0.09 34.72
N VAL A 101 -10.43 0.27 33.41
CA VAL A 101 -9.31 0.66 32.56
C VAL A 101 -9.61 2.01 31.94
N VAL A 102 -8.69 2.95 32.09
CA VAL A 102 -8.84 4.32 31.60
C VAL A 102 -7.72 4.61 30.61
N ALA A 103 -8.06 5.06 29.41
CA ALA A 103 -7.12 5.52 28.41
C ALA A 103 -6.89 7.02 28.54
N PHE A 104 -5.62 7.43 28.55
CA PHE A 104 -5.18 8.82 28.57
C PHE A 104 -4.42 9.16 27.29
N TRP A 105 -4.72 10.33 26.74
CA TRP A 105 -4.01 10.93 25.62
C TRP A 105 -4.05 12.46 25.75
N GLN A 106 -2.91 13.12 25.50
CA GLN A 106 -2.75 14.57 25.63
C GLN A 106 -3.15 15.11 27.02
N GLY A 107 -2.87 14.35 28.08
CA GLY A 107 -3.20 14.71 29.46
C GLY A 107 -4.70 14.68 29.77
N GLN A 108 -5.52 14.11 28.88
CA GLN A 108 -6.98 14.00 29.02
C GLN A 108 -7.40 12.52 28.96
N ILE A 109 -8.59 12.23 29.48
CA ILE A 109 -9.22 10.91 29.34
C ILE A 109 -9.74 10.78 27.91
N ALA A 110 -9.24 9.80 27.18
CA ALA A 110 -9.65 9.50 25.81
C ALA A 110 -10.84 8.54 25.79
N ASP A 111 -10.80 7.49 26.61
CA ASP A 111 -11.88 6.48 26.70
C ASP A 111 -11.74 5.66 28.00
N THR A 112 -12.75 4.85 28.33
CA THR A 112 -12.76 3.99 29.52
C THR A 112 -13.61 2.74 29.33
N PHE A 113 -13.25 1.65 29.98
CA PHE A 113 -14.14 0.50 30.15
C PHE A 113 -14.01 -0.11 31.55
N SER A 114 -15.05 -0.81 31.98
CA SER A 114 -15.08 -1.53 33.26
C SER A 114 -15.43 -2.99 33.05
N GLY A 115 -14.89 -3.85 33.91
CA GLY A 115 -15.05 -5.30 33.84
C GLY A 115 -13.99 -6.00 32.98
N ALA A 116 -14.00 -7.33 33.03
CA ALA A 116 -13.08 -8.14 32.23
C ALA A 116 -13.63 -8.31 30.81
N LEU A 117 -12.92 -7.78 29.83
CA LEU A 117 -13.24 -7.93 28.41
C LEU A 117 -12.43 -9.08 27.78
N PRO A 118 -12.96 -9.74 26.74
CA PRO A 118 -12.18 -10.64 25.89
C PRO A 118 -10.99 -9.91 25.24
N GLU A 119 -9.90 -10.63 24.98
CA GLU A 119 -8.69 -10.04 24.37
C GLU A 119 -8.95 -9.35 23.02
N SER A 120 -9.89 -9.86 22.21
CA SER A 120 -10.27 -9.22 20.94
C SER A 120 -10.96 -7.86 21.13
N GLU A 121 -11.64 -7.63 22.25
CA GLU A 121 -12.19 -6.32 22.62
C GLU A 121 -11.11 -5.39 23.14
N ILE A 122 -10.17 -5.90 23.93
CA ILE A 122 -8.99 -5.14 24.38
C ILE A 122 -8.17 -4.66 23.18
N LYS A 123 -7.93 -5.53 22.18
CA LYS A 123 -7.24 -5.16 20.93
C LYS A 123 -7.95 -4.03 20.21
N ARG A 124 -9.27 -4.13 20.03
CA ARG A 124 -10.09 -3.08 19.40
C ARG A 124 -10.02 -1.75 20.16
N PHE A 125 -10.07 -1.80 21.49
CA PHE A 125 -9.95 -0.60 22.33
C PHE A 125 -8.57 0.08 22.16
N VAL A 126 -7.49 -0.70 22.19
CA VAL A 126 -6.12 -0.19 21.99
C VAL A 126 -5.92 0.36 20.57
N GLU A 127 -6.45 -0.31 19.55
CA GLU A 127 -6.43 0.17 18.16
C GLU A 127 -7.18 1.50 17.98
N ALA A 128 -8.35 1.63 18.61
CA ALA A 128 -9.12 2.88 18.59
C ALA A 128 -8.35 4.02 19.27
N LEU A 129 -7.72 3.77 20.41
CA LEU A 129 -6.87 4.75 21.10
C LEU A 129 -5.68 5.18 20.22
N LEU A 130 -4.99 4.23 19.60
CA LEU A 130 -3.87 4.53 18.70
C LEU A 130 -4.28 5.37 17.50
N LYS A 131 -5.47 5.12 16.96
CA LYS A 131 -6.06 5.93 15.88
C LYS A 131 -6.36 7.35 16.33
N ILE A 132 -6.93 7.54 17.52
CA ILE A 132 -7.16 8.86 18.12
C ILE A 132 -5.83 9.60 18.31
N ALA A 133 -4.79 8.87 18.71
CA ALA A 133 -3.47 9.43 18.95
C ALA A 133 -2.69 9.81 17.69
N GLY A 134 -3.23 9.58 16.49
CA GLY A 134 -2.51 9.77 15.23
C GLY A 134 -1.30 8.84 15.07
N SER A 135 -1.13 7.89 16.00
CA SER A 135 -0.08 6.88 15.94
C SER A 135 -0.51 5.81 14.95
N SER A 136 -0.18 6.01 13.68
CA SER A 136 -0.34 4.98 12.64
C SER A 136 0.46 3.74 13.01
N ALA A 137 0.01 2.55 12.59
CA ALA A 137 0.86 1.37 12.74
C ALA A 137 2.19 1.60 11.99
N PRO A 138 3.33 1.04 12.46
CA PRO A 138 4.61 1.25 11.78
C PRO A 138 4.54 0.96 10.27
N GLY A 139 3.80 -0.08 9.87
CA GLY A 139 3.54 -0.40 8.46
C GLY A 139 2.71 0.66 7.70
N GLU A 140 1.77 1.34 8.34
CA GLU A 140 0.93 2.37 7.69
C GLU A 140 1.71 3.67 7.45
N ALA A 141 2.58 4.05 8.38
CA ALA A 141 3.50 5.18 8.19
C ALA A 141 4.45 4.90 7.01
N LEU A 142 4.99 3.68 6.92
CA LEU A 142 5.84 3.26 5.79
C LEU A 142 5.09 3.32 4.45
N ILE A 143 3.84 2.85 4.39
CA ILE A 143 2.99 2.93 3.19
C ILE A 143 2.74 4.38 2.78
N THR A 144 2.51 5.27 3.74
CA THR A 144 2.26 6.69 3.49
C THR A 144 3.48 7.36 2.89
N GLU A 145 4.66 7.14 3.47
CA GLU A 145 5.93 7.66 2.96
C GLU A 145 6.25 7.09 1.57
N ALA A 146 6.04 5.79 1.36
CA ALA A 146 6.26 5.14 0.07
C ALA A 146 5.41 5.74 -1.05
N LYS A 147 4.13 6.05 -0.77
CA LYS A 147 3.24 6.73 -1.72
C LYS A 147 3.77 8.12 -2.07
N ALA A 148 4.20 8.90 -1.07
CA ALA A 148 4.78 10.22 -1.30
C ALA A 148 6.06 10.16 -2.15
N LEU A 149 6.91 9.15 -1.94
CA LEU A 149 8.11 8.91 -2.76
C LEU A 149 7.77 8.58 -4.22
N LEU A 150 6.72 7.77 -4.47
CA LEU A 150 6.25 7.53 -5.84
C LEU A 150 5.79 8.80 -6.53
N ASP A 151 4.99 9.61 -5.84
CA ASP A 151 4.47 10.86 -6.39
C ASP A 151 5.59 11.86 -6.70
N GLN A 152 6.71 11.77 -5.97
CA GLN A 152 7.92 12.55 -6.19
C GLN A 152 8.86 11.97 -7.27
N GLY A 153 8.48 10.87 -7.92
CA GLY A 153 9.30 10.22 -8.94
C GLY A 153 10.53 9.50 -8.37
N GLN A 154 10.46 8.99 -7.14
CA GLN A 154 11.51 8.23 -6.46
C GLN A 154 11.10 6.75 -6.26
N PRO A 155 10.87 5.98 -7.34
CA PRO A 155 10.25 4.67 -7.24
C PRO A 155 11.13 3.61 -6.58
N GLU A 156 12.46 3.70 -6.67
CA GLU A 156 13.38 2.76 -6.02
C GLU A 156 13.29 2.85 -4.48
N GLN A 157 13.23 4.07 -3.95
CA GLN A 157 13.05 4.28 -2.51
C GLN A 157 11.64 3.85 -2.09
N ALA A 158 10.62 4.21 -2.86
CA ALA A 158 9.25 3.78 -2.57
C ALA A 158 9.12 2.25 -2.50
N ALA A 159 9.75 1.52 -3.42
CA ALA A 159 9.77 0.05 -3.41
C ALA A 159 10.36 -0.52 -2.10
N GLN A 160 11.44 0.08 -1.59
CA GLN A 160 12.04 -0.33 -0.31
C GLN A 160 11.08 -0.12 0.87
N TYR A 161 10.37 1.01 0.91
CA TYR A 161 9.42 1.31 2.00
C TYR A 161 8.17 0.41 1.93
N PHE A 162 7.62 0.16 0.74
CA PHE A 162 6.52 -0.81 0.60
C PHE A 162 6.95 -2.23 0.99
N ALA A 163 8.15 -2.66 0.60
CA ALA A 163 8.68 -3.96 1.01
C ALA A 163 8.86 -4.05 2.53
N ALA A 164 9.35 -2.99 3.17
CA ALA A 164 9.44 -2.91 4.63
C ALA A 164 8.07 -2.96 5.31
N ALA A 165 7.06 -2.27 4.76
CA ALA A 165 5.69 -2.34 5.26
C ALA A 165 5.12 -3.77 5.20
N LEU A 166 5.43 -4.52 4.14
CA LEU A 166 5.02 -5.92 3.97
C LEU A 166 5.75 -6.90 4.90
N GLN A 167 6.94 -6.54 5.41
CA GLN A 167 7.60 -7.32 6.46
C GLN A 167 6.88 -7.20 7.80
N GLU A 168 6.32 -6.01 8.11
CA GLU A 168 5.52 -5.79 9.32
C GLU A 168 4.13 -6.43 9.22
N ALA A 169 3.45 -6.26 8.08
CA ALA A 169 2.09 -6.75 7.89
C ALA A 169 1.82 -7.12 6.43
N LYS A 170 1.64 -8.42 6.15
CA LYS A 170 1.41 -8.95 4.80
C LYS A 170 -0.01 -8.73 4.28
N ASP A 171 -0.95 -8.40 5.15
CA ASP A 171 -2.37 -8.19 4.86
C ASP A 171 -2.70 -6.74 4.45
N LYS A 172 -1.68 -5.96 4.04
CA LYS A 172 -1.83 -4.55 3.62
C LYS A 172 -1.88 -4.45 2.09
N PRO A 173 -3.07 -4.39 1.46
CA PRO A 173 -3.19 -4.38 0.00
C PRO A 173 -2.59 -3.12 -0.65
N GLU A 174 -2.58 -1.98 0.04
CA GLU A 174 -1.94 -0.74 -0.42
C GLU A 174 -0.43 -0.92 -0.60
N ALA A 175 0.21 -1.72 0.26
CA ALA A 175 1.64 -1.98 0.17
C ALA A 175 1.98 -2.88 -1.02
N TRP A 176 1.18 -3.92 -1.26
CA TRP A 176 1.32 -4.79 -2.44
C TRP A 176 1.09 -4.02 -3.74
N GLY A 177 -0.02 -3.30 -3.85
CA GLY A 177 -0.34 -2.52 -5.05
C GLY A 177 0.68 -1.42 -5.32
N GLY A 178 1.14 -0.73 -4.26
CA GLY A 178 2.19 0.28 -4.33
C GLY A 178 3.53 -0.28 -4.79
N LEU A 179 3.97 -1.43 -4.25
CA LEU A 179 5.24 -2.06 -4.63
C LEU A 179 5.26 -2.47 -6.11
N VAL A 180 4.14 -3.02 -6.61
CA VAL A 180 3.99 -3.35 -8.04
C VAL A 180 4.11 -2.11 -8.91
N ARG A 181 3.41 -1.02 -8.56
CA ARG A 181 3.49 0.25 -9.29
C ARG A 181 4.90 0.86 -9.24
N ALA A 182 5.60 0.72 -8.12
CA ALA A 182 7.00 1.14 -8.01
C ALA A 182 7.89 0.38 -8.99
N PHE A 183 7.80 -0.95 -9.06
CA PHE A 183 8.55 -1.73 -10.04
C PHE A 183 8.20 -1.40 -11.49
N LEU A 184 6.94 -1.13 -11.79
CA LEU A 184 6.53 -0.65 -13.12
C LEU A 184 7.16 0.70 -13.47
N ALA A 185 7.23 1.63 -12.52
CA ALA A 185 7.87 2.94 -12.72
C ALA A 185 9.40 2.83 -12.94
N ILE A 186 10.05 1.82 -12.35
CA ILE A 186 11.48 1.50 -12.58
C ILE A 186 11.68 0.81 -13.94
N GLY A 187 10.63 0.19 -14.50
CA GLY A 187 10.69 -0.62 -15.73
C GLY A 187 10.90 -2.13 -15.47
N GLU A 188 10.89 -2.54 -14.20
CA GLU A 188 11.13 -3.90 -13.71
C GLU A 188 9.84 -4.74 -13.71
N GLU A 189 9.23 -4.93 -14.88
CA GLU A 189 7.96 -5.67 -15.05
C GLU A 189 8.01 -7.11 -14.51
N HIS A 190 9.16 -7.77 -14.61
CA HIS A 190 9.30 -9.14 -14.10
C HIS A 190 9.25 -9.19 -12.57
N GLN A 191 9.84 -8.19 -11.89
CA GLN A 191 9.74 -8.09 -10.43
C GLN A 191 8.31 -7.75 -10.00
N ALA A 192 7.64 -6.85 -10.73
CA ALA A 192 6.22 -6.55 -10.51
C ALA A 192 5.33 -7.82 -10.59
N GLU A 193 5.58 -8.70 -11.55
CA GLU A 193 4.89 -9.99 -11.68
C GLU A 193 5.18 -10.94 -10.50
N GLN A 194 6.45 -11.06 -10.08
CA GLN A 194 6.85 -11.88 -8.93
C GLN A 194 6.22 -11.39 -7.62
N VAL A 195 6.05 -10.07 -7.45
CA VAL A 195 5.36 -9.49 -6.30
C VAL A 195 3.88 -9.87 -6.32
N LEU A 196 3.20 -9.74 -7.46
CA LEU A 196 1.78 -10.11 -7.59
C LEU A 196 1.52 -11.59 -7.32
N ALA A 197 2.47 -12.46 -7.62
CA ALA A 197 2.38 -13.90 -7.34
C ALA A 197 2.45 -14.23 -5.84
N GLN A 198 2.93 -13.31 -5.01
CA GLN A 198 3.08 -13.49 -3.56
C GLN A 198 1.95 -12.88 -2.73
N VAL A 199 1.00 -12.19 -3.39
CA VAL A 199 -0.13 -11.55 -2.72
C VAL A 199 -1.00 -12.61 -2.03
N PRO A 200 -1.32 -12.48 -0.73
CA PRO A 200 -2.22 -13.39 -0.03
C PRO A 200 -3.62 -13.45 -0.66
N GLU A 201 -4.19 -14.66 -0.73
CA GLU A 201 -5.51 -14.90 -1.33
C GLU A 201 -6.63 -14.06 -0.69
N SER A 202 -6.53 -13.80 0.63
CA SER A 202 -7.50 -12.98 1.37
C SER A 202 -7.63 -11.53 0.89
N ILE A 203 -6.63 -11.02 0.17
CA ILE A 203 -6.61 -9.65 -0.36
C ILE A 203 -6.41 -9.59 -1.87
N ALA A 204 -6.41 -10.74 -2.57
CA ALA A 204 -6.13 -10.82 -4.01
C ALA A 204 -7.10 -9.98 -4.86
N GLU A 205 -8.37 -9.91 -4.44
CA GLU A 205 -9.43 -9.16 -5.11
C GLU A 205 -9.58 -7.71 -4.60
N HIS A 206 -8.70 -7.26 -3.70
CA HIS A 206 -8.74 -5.87 -3.22
C HIS A 206 -8.41 -4.88 -4.35
N ALA A 207 -9.09 -3.73 -4.37
CA ALA A 207 -9.00 -2.75 -5.46
C ALA A 207 -7.57 -2.29 -5.77
N GLU A 208 -6.73 -2.12 -4.75
CA GLU A 208 -5.31 -1.76 -4.92
C GLU A 208 -4.51 -2.84 -5.66
N VAL A 209 -4.78 -4.12 -5.39
CA VAL A 209 -4.09 -5.26 -6.01
C VAL A 209 -4.59 -5.46 -7.43
N THR A 210 -5.91 -5.46 -7.64
CA THR A 210 -6.49 -5.63 -8.98
C THR A 210 -6.12 -4.46 -9.90
N GLY A 211 -6.10 -3.23 -9.37
CA GLY A 211 -5.61 -2.05 -10.09
C GLY A 211 -4.12 -2.16 -10.47
N ALA A 212 -3.28 -2.67 -9.57
CA ALA A 212 -1.87 -2.90 -9.88
C ALA A 212 -1.65 -4.01 -10.94
N ARG A 213 -2.47 -5.06 -10.92
CA ARG A 213 -2.47 -6.11 -11.94
C ARG A 213 -2.85 -5.55 -13.32
N ALA A 214 -3.89 -4.73 -13.38
CA ALA A 214 -4.28 -4.05 -14.61
C ALA A 214 -3.18 -3.12 -15.14
N ALA A 215 -2.49 -2.39 -14.25
CA ALA A 215 -1.36 -1.55 -14.63
C ALA A 215 -0.19 -2.36 -15.24
N LEU A 216 0.14 -3.53 -14.68
CA LEU A 216 1.15 -4.42 -15.25
C LEU A 216 0.74 -4.93 -16.64
N THR A 217 -0.51 -5.38 -16.79
CA THR A 217 -1.04 -5.82 -18.09
C THR A 217 -0.92 -4.71 -19.14
N LEU A 218 -1.34 -3.48 -18.80
CA LEU A 218 -1.26 -2.34 -19.69
C LEU A 218 0.19 -1.99 -20.07
N ALA A 219 1.12 -2.04 -19.11
CA ALA A 219 2.55 -1.82 -19.38
C ALA A 219 3.10 -2.86 -20.37
N GLN A 220 2.78 -4.14 -20.17
CA GLN A 220 3.19 -5.24 -21.05
C GLN A 220 2.58 -5.11 -22.46
N GLU A 221 1.31 -4.74 -22.58
CA GLU A 221 0.65 -4.48 -23.86
C GLU A 221 1.30 -3.31 -24.60
N GLY A 222 1.58 -2.20 -23.89
CA GLY A 222 2.30 -1.05 -24.43
C GLY A 222 3.70 -1.43 -24.92
N ARG A 223 4.46 -2.19 -24.13
CA ARG A 223 5.78 -2.70 -24.51
C ARG A 223 5.71 -3.59 -25.75
N LYS A 224 4.73 -4.49 -25.84
CA LYS A 224 4.53 -5.35 -27.02
C LYS A 224 4.20 -4.52 -28.27
N ALA A 225 3.33 -3.52 -28.15
CA ALA A 225 3.02 -2.62 -29.26
C ALA A 225 4.26 -1.84 -29.72
N GLN A 226 5.06 -1.33 -28.78
CA GLN A 226 6.30 -0.62 -29.10
C GLN A 226 7.38 -1.54 -29.69
N ALA A 227 7.52 -2.76 -29.19
CA ALA A 227 8.46 -3.74 -29.73
C ALA A 227 8.08 -4.17 -31.16
N ALA A 228 6.78 -4.32 -31.44
CA ALA A 228 6.31 -4.56 -32.81
C ALA A 228 6.72 -3.41 -33.74
N MET A 229 6.57 -2.15 -33.31
CA MET A 229 7.03 -0.98 -34.08
C MET A 229 8.55 -0.93 -34.23
N ALA A 230 9.31 -1.11 -33.15
CA ALA A 230 10.77 -1.08 -33.18
C ALA A 230 11.37 -2.20 -34.06
N GLY A 231 10.75 -3.39 -34.07
CA GLY A 231 11.14 -4.48 -34.98
C GLY A 231 10.94 -4.10 -36.45
N LEU A 232 9.84 -3.41 -36.77
CA LEU A 232 9.57 -2.92 -38.13
C LEU A 232 10.54 -1.80 -38.52
N GLU A 233 10.83 -0.85 -37.63
CA GLU A 233 11.84 0.19 -37.88
C GLU A 233 13.24 -0.39 -38.09
N SER A 234 13.63 -1.41 -37.33
CA SER A 234 14.90 -2.11 -37.51
C SER A 234 14.99 -2.80 -38.88
N ARG A 235 13.90 -3.46 -39.32
CA ARG A 235 13.80 -4.03 -40.68
C ARG A 235 13.98 -2.95 -41.75
N LEU A 236 13.35 -1.78 -41.57
CA LEU A 236 13.46 -0.66 -42.50
C LEU A 236 14.84 0.01 -42.52
N ALA A 237 15.54 0.03 -41.38
CA ALA A 237 16.92 0.51 -41.32
C ALA A 237 17.88 -0.42 -42.07
N ALA A 238 17.66 -1.74 -41.97
CA ALA A 238 18.45 -2.74 -42.69
C ALA A 238 18.10 -2.81 -44.19
N ASN A 239 16.82 -2.67 -44.52
CA ASN A 239 16.31 -2.65 -45.88
C ASN A 239 15.27 -1.52 -46.05
N PRO A 240 15.71 -0.33 -46.52
CA PRO A 240 14.79 0.78 -46.77
C PRO A 240 13.70 0.48 -47.80
N ASP A 241 13.84 -0.55 -48.64
CA ASP A 241 12.85 -0.98 -49.63
C ASP A 241 11.94 -2.13 -49.15
N ASP A 242 11.99 -2.49 -47.86
CA ASP A 242 11.04 -3.42 -47.25
C ASP A 242 9.65 -2.75 -47.13
N HIS A 243 8.89 -2.78 -48.22
CA HIS A 243 7.56 -2.17 -48.31
C HIS A 243 6.54 -2.85 -47.37
N GLU A 244 6.67 -4.15 -47.11
CA GLU A 244 5.83 -4.89 -46.17
C GLU A 244 6.03 -4.37 -44.74
N ALA A 245 7.28 -4.27 -44.28
CA ALA A 245 7.58 -3.71 -42.96
C ALA A 245 7.08 -2.27 -42.81
N ARG A 246 7.18 -1.47 -43.88
CA ARG A 246 6.70 -0.07 -43.87
C ARG A 246 5.17 0.00 -43.81
N TYR A 247 4.48 -0.93 -44.45
CA TYR A 247 3.03 -1.03 -44.41
C TYR A 247 2.53 -1.44 -43.02
N ASP A 248 3.16 -2.44 -42.41
CA ASP A 248 2.85 -2.89 -41.05
C ASP A 248 3.12 -1.78 -40.03
N LEU A 249 4.21 -1.02 -40.21
CA LEU A 249 4.55 0.11 -39.34
C LEU A 249 3.48 1.20 -39.43
N ALA A 250 3.00 1.49 -40.64
CA ALA A 250 1.92 2.46 -40.82
C ALA A 250 0.63 2.02 -40.10
N THR A 251 0.31 0.73 -40.14
CA THR A 251 -0.85 0.16 -39.43
C THR A 251 -0.70 0.30 -37.91
N ALA A 252 0.48 -0.02 -37.38
CA ALA A 252 0.78 0.10 -35.95
C ALA A 252 0.74 1.57 -35.46
N LEU A 253 1.33 2.49 -36.24
CA LEU A 253 1.29 3.94 -35.97
C LEU A 253 -0.15 4.48 -35.96
N ASN A 254 -0.99 4.04 -36.90
CA ASN A 254 -2.40 4.41 -36.91
C ASN A 254 -3.13 3.90 -35.65
N ALA A 255 -2.84 2.68 -35.20
CA ALA A 255 -3.45 2.09 -34.01
C ALA A 255 -3.10 2.83 -32.71
N THR A 256 -1.91 3.43 -32.63
CA THR A 256 -1.47 4.24 -31.48
C THR A 256 -1.82 5.73 -31.60
N GLY A 257 -2.53 6.14 -32.67
CA GLY A 257 -2.97 7.51 -32.89
C GLY A 257 -1.95 8.42 -33.60
N ALA A 258 -0.79 7.91 -33.98
CA ALA A 258 0.25 8.60 -34.74
C ALA A 258 -0.11 8.69 -36.25
N ARG A 259 -1.19 9.41 -36.56
CA ARG A 259 -1.81 9.45 -37.90
C ARG A 259 -0.91 10.05 -38.97
N ALA A 260 -0.15 11.09 -38.64
CA ALA A 260 0.71 11.78 -39.60
C ALA A 260 1.88 10.87 -40.05
N GLU A 261 2.47 10.16 -39.10
CA GLU A 261 3.56 9.21 -39.28
C GLU A 261 3.06 7.99 -40.06
N ALA A 262 1.87 7.47 -39.72
CA ALA A 262 1.23 6.38 -40.45
C ALA A 262 1.02 6.71 -41.93
N ALA A 263 0.48 7.89 -42.23
CA ALA A 263 0.29 8.33 -43.61
C ALA A 263 1.62 8.55 -44.33
N ALA A 264 2.64 9.10 -43.65
CA ALA A 264 3.96 9.30 -44.22
C ALA A 264 4.63 7.98 -44.62
N ALA A 265 4.52 6.94 -43.80
CA ALA A 265 5.04 5.61 -44.11
C ALA A 265 4.42 5.02 -45.39
N LEU A 266 3.09 5.10 -45.56
CA LEU A 266 2.44 4.62 -46.78
C LEU A 266 2.78 5.46 -48.01
N LEU A 267 2.88 6.78 -47.87
CA LEU A 267 3.29 7.67 -48.97
C LEU A 267 4.71 7.36 -49.47
N GLU A 268 5.62 6.98 -48.57
CA GLU A 268 6.97 6.57 -48.95
C GLU A 268 6.97 5.25 -49.74
N ILE A 269 6.05 4.32 -49.46
CA ILE A 269 5.85 3.14 -50.32
C ILE A 269 5.40 3.59 -51.71
N VAL A 270 4.33 4.40 -51.80
CA VAL A 270 3.80 4.90 -53.09
C VAL A 270 4.86 5.66 -53.90
N LYS A 271 5.76 6.39 -53.23
CA LYS A 271 6.86 7.10 -53.88
C LYS A 271 7.89 6.15 -54.49
N ARG A 272 8.20 5.03 -53.83
CA ARG A 272 9.22 4.06 -54.25
C ARG A 272 8.68 3.04 -55.26
N ASP A 273 7.51 2.49 -54.97
CA ASP A 273 6.82 1.53 -55.82
C ASP A 273 5.30 1.76 -55.73
N ARG A 274 4.74 2.40 -56.76
CA ARG A 274 3.31 2.75 -56.83
C ARG A 274 2.42 1.51 -56.89
N ALA A 275 2.87 0.46 -57.57
CA ALA A 275 2.10 -0.73 -57.87
C ALA A 275 2.25 -1.83 -56.81
N TRP A 276 3.11 -1.60 -55.80
CA TRP A 276 3.38 -2.57 -54.74
C TRP A 276 2.08 -3.12 -54.13
N ASN A 277 1.99 -4.45 -54.11
CA ASN A 277 0.86 -5.19 -53.55
C ASN A 277 -0.51 -4.73 -54.10
N GLU A 278 -0.63 -4.64 -55.43
CA GLU A 278 -1.86 -4.23 -56.13
C GLU A 278 -2.37 -2.85 -55.69
N ASP A 279 -1.45 -1.87 -55.63
CA ASP A 279 -1.69 -0.52 -55.07
C ASP A 279 -2.04 -0.51 -53.56
N GLY A 280 -1.63 -1.53 -52.81
CA GLY A 280 -2.03 -1.76 -51.42
C GLY A 280 -1.75 -0.56 -50.50
N ALA A 281 -0.62 0.12 -50.67
CA ALA A 281 -0.30 1.32 -49.89
C ALA A 281 -1.24 2.51 -50.18
N ARG A 282 -1.62 2.70 -51.45
CA ARG A 282 -2.59 3.72 -51.84
C ARG A 282 -3.97 3.39 -51.30
N MET A 283 -4.41 2.14 -51.43
CA MET A 283 -5.72 1.70 -50.91
C MET A 283 -5.80 1.88 -49.40
N GLN A 284 -4.72 1.62 -48.67
CA GLN A 284 -4.68 1.81 -47.22
C GLN A 284 -4.72 3.28 -46.82
N LEU A 285 -4.04 4.18 -47.55
CA LEU A 285 -4.17 5.64 -47.34
C LEU A 285 -5.61 6.11 -47.50
N LEU A 286 -6.33 5.61 -48.51
CA LEU A 286 -7.74 5.97 -48.71
C LEU A 286 -8.62 5.51 -47.55
N LYS A 287 -8.40 4.28 -47.05
CA LYS A 287 -9.09 3.77 -45.84
C LYS A 287 -8.81 4.63 -44.62
N PHE A 288 -7.56 5.09 -44.44
CA PHE A 288 -7.20 6.01 -43.36
C PHE A 288 -7.96 7.34 -43.49
N PHE A 289 -8.06 7.91 -44.68
CA PHE A 289 -8.79 9.18 -44.90
C PHE A 289 -10.29 9.05 -44.60
N GLU A 290 -10.90 7.93 -44.98
CA GLU A 290 -12.30 7.64 -44.65
C GLU A 290 -12.50 7.50 -43.13
N ALA A 291 -11.59 6.80 -42.46
CA ALA A 291 -11.67 6.56 -41.01
C ALA A 291 -11.41 7.83 -40.17
N TRP A 292 -10.46 8.68 -40.57
CA TRP A 292 -10.12 9.91 -39.85
C TRP A 292 -11.06 11.07 -40.18
N GLY A 293 -11.69 11.03 -41.34
CA GLY A 293 -12.49 12.12 -41.90
C GLY A 293 -11.69 13.04 -42.82
N MET A 294 -12.39 13.67 -43.76
CA MET A 294 -11.76 14.48 -44.82
C MET A 294 -11.18 15.81 -44.31
N ASP A 295 -11.68 16.31 -43.18
CA ASP A 295 -11.21 17.55 -42.55
C ASP A 295 -10.08 17.31 -41.53
N ASP A 296 -9.68 16.05 -41.30
CA ASP A 296 -8.55 15.73 -40.42
C ASP A 296 -7.24 16.31 -40.98
N PRO A 297 -6.40 16.97 -40.15
CA PRO A 297 -5.15 17.58 -40.61
C PRO A 297 -4.17 16.62 -41.29
N ALA A 298 -4.09 15.36 -40.82
CA ALA A 298 -3.24 14.34 -41.42
C ALA A 298 -3.81 13.88 -42.77
N THR A 299 -5.14 13.71 -42.87
CA THR A 299 -5.83 13.44 -44.15
C THR A 299 -5.54 14.52 -45.18
N MET A 300 -5.75 15.79 -44.83
CA MET A 300 -5.56 16.93 -45.74
C MET A 300 -4.12 17.04 -46.24
N THR A 301 -3.15 16.83 -45.35
CA THR A 301 -1.72 16.88 -45.69
C THR A 301 -1.32 15.71 -46.57
N ALA A 302 -1.72 14.49 -46.21
CA ALA A 302 -1.35 13.28 -46.94
C ALA A 302 -2.00 13.20 -48.33
N ARG A 303 -3.27 13.62 -48.48
CA ARG A 303 -3.97 13.66 -49.76
C ARG A 303 -3.28 14.59 -50.77
N ARG A 304 -2.79 15.75 -50.32
CA ARG A 304 -2.01 16.67 -51.17
C ARG A 304 -0.73 16.02 -51.66
N LYS A 305 0.02 15.37 -50.77
CA LYS A 305 1.27 14.66 -51.11
C LYS A 305 1.01 13.47 -52.04
N LEU A 306 -0.04 12.68 -51.80
CA LEU A 306 -0.44 11.57 -52.65
C LEU A 306 -0.78 12.05 -54.07
N SER A 307 -1.56 13.14 -54.19
CA SER A 307 -1.86 13.74 -55.49
C SER A 307 -0.59 14.12 -56.24
N THR A 308 0.37 14.77 -55.58
CA THR A 308 1.65 15.10 -56.21
C THR A 308 2.38 13.85 -56.69
N LEU A 309 2.44 12.79 -55.85
CA LEU A 309 3.11 11.54 -56.21
C LEU A 309 2.44 10.77 -57.35
N LEU A 310 1.12 10.92 -57.56
CA LEU A 310 0.40 10.20 -58.62
C LEU A 310 0.45 10.90 -59.98
N PHE A 311 0.62 12.23 -59.98
CA PHE A 311 0.56 13.05 -61.19
C PHE A 311 1.90 13.72 -61.56
N SER A 312 2.98 13.40 -60.83
CA SER A 312 4.37 13.65 -61.23
C SER A 312 4.94 12.48 -62.03
#